data_AF-A0AAE8M926-F1
#
_entry.id   AF-A0AAE8M926-F1
#
_cell.length_a   1.000
_cell.length_b   1.000
_cell.length_c   1.000
_cell.angle_alpha   90.00
_cell.angle_beta   90.00
_cell.angle_gamma   90.00
#
_symmetry.space_group_name_H-M   'P 1'
#
loop_
_entity.id
_entity.type
_entity.pdbx_description
1 polymer ?
#
loop_
_entity_poly.entity_id
_entity_poly.type
_entity_poly.pdbx_seq_one_letter_code
_entity_poly.pdbx_strand_id
1 'polypeptide(L)'
;MALPTADLQEYPVWIHDPELRTRRFDGDPRCHRDIFPRLEQALSLHDGHRSLQWGFAIIRTAYGPKSDEQFHHALNLIGRIAQAWSDIEIADFKTRLVYAKENNMERLGHVSMEVDTRLNDEFTRRYQNDILQDKQLDGASVATVRSYFNDWIASNNGSSDAGDIRFTTCIMLDAETLAQLAEAPRNLGSNSSEYFRSQYWVMIEAESGYEEAIRAFLFGAYDLVEYWFGRNNSRRLVVHRKNRENPGVLYYGIAPRELTPYEQAMQDACKAQMQQGVGTGSDQTET
;
A
#
# COMPACT_ATOMS: atom_id res chain seq x y z
N MET A 1 18.26 -6.13 11.46
CA MET A 1 19.50 -5.45 11.02
C MET A 1 19.11 -4.56 9.84
N ALA A 2 19.32 -3.25 9.92
CA ALA A 2 19.06 -2.35 8.80
C ALA A 2 20.14 -2.56 7.73
N LEU A 3 19.74 -2.85 6.49
CA LEU A 3 20.67 -3.00 5.36
C LEU A 3 21.29 -1.64 5.00
N PRO A 4 22.54 -1.60 4.52
CA PRO A 4 23.21 -0.36 4.16
C PRO A 4 22.47 0.37 3.03
N THR A 5 22.16 1.65 3.24
CA THR A 5 21.39 2.51 2.31
C THR A 5 22.01 2.65 0.92
N ALA A 6 23.31 2.39 0.77
CA ALA A 6 24.03 2.47 -0.50
C ALA A 6 23.55 1.43 -1.54
N ASP A 7 23.14 0.23 -1.10
CA ASP A 7 22.68 -0.87 -1.96
C ASP A 7 21.27 -0.64 -2.55
N LEU A 8 20.56 0.38 -2.07
CA LEU A 8 19.24 0.77 -2.59
C LEU A 8 19.32 1.78 -3.73
N GLN A 9 20.47 2.44 -3.90
CA GLN A 9 20.69 3.43 -4.95
C GLN A 9 21.21 2.81 -6.26
N GLU A 10 21.56 1.53 -6.25
CA GLU A 10 21.97 0.81 -7.45
C GLU A 10 20.75 0.25 -8.21
N TYR A 11 20.83 0.33 -9.55
CA TYR A 11 19.84 -0.26 -10.43
C TYR A 11 20.05 -1.78 -10.55
N PRO A 12 19.05 -2.61 -10.23
CA PRO A 12 19.21 -4.05 -10.23
C PRO A 12 19.16 -4.61 -11.66
N VAL A 13 20.31 -4.75 -12.32
CA VAL A 13 20.39 -5.19 -13.74
C VAL A 13 19.73 -6.55 -14.01
N TRP A 14 19.61 -7.41 -12.99
CA TRP A 14 18.99 -8.73 -13.09
C TRP A 14 17.48 -8.68 -13.33
N ILE A 15 16.79 -7.55 -13.14
CA ILE A 15 15.35 -7.45 -13.42
C ILE A 15 15.01 -7.62 -14.91
N HIS A 16 16.01 -7.49 -15.78
CA HIS A 16 15.90 -7.71 -17.22
C HIS A 16 16.32 -9.12 -17.64
N ASP A 17 16.60 -10.00 -16.68
CA ASP A 17 16.88 -11.41 -16.94
C ASP A 17 15.75 -12.02 -17.79
N PRO A 18 16.05 -12.50 -19.02
CA PRO A 18 15.07 -13.12 -19.88
C PRO A 18 14.35 -14.30 -19.22
N GLU A 19 14.98 -15.01 -18.29
CA GLU A 19 14.38 -16.16 -17.60
C GLU A 19 13.14 -15.76 -16.76
N LEU A 20 13.13 -14.53 -16.25
CA LEU A 20 12.00 -13.97 -15.50
C LEU A 20 10.80 -13.66 -16.39
N ARG A 21 11.03 -13.37 -17.69
CA ARG A 21 10.02 -12.85 -18.63
C ARG A 21 9.60 -13.88 -19.67
N THR A 22 10.41 -14.92 -19.89
CA THR A 22 10.15 -15.94 -20.90
C THR A 22 8.99 -16.84 -20.46
N ARG A 23 8.00 -16.98 -21.34
CA ARG A 23 6.88 -17.91 -21.16
C ARG A 23 7.39 -19.34 -21.20
N ARG A 24 6.97 -20.17 -20.24
CA ARG A 24 7.27 -21.61 -20.28
C ARG A 24 6.28 -22.38 -21.15
N PHE A 25 5.09 -21.82 -21.35
CA PHE A 25 4.01 -22.39 -22.16
C PHE A 25 3.04 -21.28 -22.60
N ASP A 26 2.17 -21.58 -23.58
CA ASP A 26 1.14 -20.64 -24.03
C ASP A 26 0.12 -20.36 -22.91
N GLY A 27 -0.06 -19.08 -22.58
CA GLY A 27 -0.89 -18.66 -21.45
C GLY A 27 -0.20 -18.68 -20.09
N ASP A 28 1.14 -18.85 -20.03
CA ASP A 28 1.89 -18.76 -18.77
C ASP A 28 1.66 -17.39 -18.09
N PRO A 29 1.11 -17.37 -16.85
CA PRO A 29 0.85 -16.12 -16.14
C PRO A 29 2.13 -15.35 -15.80
N ARG A 30 3.32 -15.95 -15.94
CA ARG A 30 4.61 -15.36 -15.52
C ARG A 30 4.88 -14.03 -16.21
N CYS A 31 4.60 -13.94 -17.51
CA CYS A 31 4.83 -12.72 -18.28
C CYS A 31 3.77 -11.63 -18.06
N HIS A 32 2.71 -11.92 -17.30
CA HIS A 32 1.62 -10.99 -17.00
C HIS A 32 1.54 -10.64 -15.52
N ARG A 33 2.65 -10.83 -14.78
CA ARG A 33 2.72 -10.47 -13.36
C ARG A 33 2.72 -8.95 -13.21
N ASP A 34 1.85 -8.43 -12.36
CA ASP A 34 1.70 -6.99 -12.12
C ASP A 34 2.92 -6.37 -11.42
N ILE A 35 3.78 -7.21 -10.81
CA ILE A 35 5.04 -6.77 -10.18
C ILE A 35 6.00 -6.10 -11.16
N PHE A 36 6.03 -6.52 -12.43
CA PHE A 36 6.96 -5.99 -13.43
C PHE A 36 6.78 -4.48 -13.67
N PRO A 37 5.60 -4.02 -14.15
CA PRO A 37 5.42 -2.59 -14.41
C PRO A 37 5.51 -1.73 -13.15
N ARG A 38 5.15 -2.27 -11.97
CA ARG A 38 5.24 -1.54 -10.70
C ARG A 38 6.69 -1.37 -10.24
N LEU A 39 7.50 -2.42 -10.28
CA LEU A 39 8.92 -2.31 -9.95
C LEU A 39 9.65 -1.40 -10.94
N GLU A 40 9.35 -1.49 -12.24
CA GLU A 40 9.93 -0.58 -13.25
C GLU A 40 9.57 0.88 -12.97
N GLN A 41 8.33 1.18 -12.57
CA GLN A 41 7.94 2.53 -12.19
C GLN A 41 8.68 3.02 -10.94
N ALA A 42 8.82 2.19 -9.90
CA ALA A 42 9.60 2.53 -8.71
C ALA A 42 11.08 2.81 -9.04
N LEU A 43 11.66 2.05 -9.99
CA LEU A 43 13.02 2.21 -10.45
C LEU A 43 13.23 3.39 -11.42
N SER A 44 12.16 3.97 -11.97
CA SER A 44 12.25 5.19 -12.78
C SER A 44 12.35 6.48 -11.93
N LEU A 45 12.23 6.36 -10.60
CA LEU A 45 12.30 7.50 -9.70
C LEU A 45 13.74 7.93 -9.47
N HIS A 46 14.19 8.94 -10.20
CA HIS A 46 15.56 9.46 -10.07
C HIS A 46 15.66 10.72 -9.23
N ASP A 47 14.55 11.43 -9.06
CA ASP A 47 14.52 12.73 -8.39
C ASP A 47 14.29 12.61 -6.87
N GLY A 48 14.66 13.67 -6.14
CA GLY A 48 14.48 13.77 -4.68
C GLY A 48 15.56 13.06 -3.85
N HIS A 49 15.31 12.93 -2.54
CA HIS A 49 16.29 12.42 -1.56
C HIS A 49 16.37 10.88 -1.47
N ARG A 50 15.52 10.15 -2.21
CA ARG A 50 15.42 8.67 -2.17
C ARG A 50 15.22 8.07 -3.55
N SER A 51 16.21 8.24 -4.42
CA SER A 51 16.22 7.65 -5.75
C SER A 51 16.04 6.13 -5.71
N LEU A 52 15.34 5.61 -6.72
CA LEU A 52 14.99 4.20 -6.95
C LEU A 52 14.16 3.56 -5.83
N GLN A 53 13.56 4.38 -4.97
CA GLN A 53 12.70 3.94 -3.87
C GLN A 53 11.34 4.61 -4.01
N TRP A 54 10.31 3.96 -3.50
CA TRP A 54 8.93 4.45 -3.56
C TRP A 54 8.32 4.43 -2.16
N GLY A 55 7.28 5.22 -1.93
CA GLY A 55 6.59 5.25 -0.64
C GLY A 55 5.70 6.47 -0.50
N PHE A 56 5.44 6.85 0.75
CA PHE A 56 4.60 7.99 1.12
C PHE A 56 5.31 8.94 2.08
N ALA A 57 4.98 10.23 1.97
CA ALA A 57 5.16 11.16 3.06
C ALA A 57 4.01 10.99 4.06
N ILE A 58 4.31 10.82 5.34
CA ILE A 58 3.33 10.59 6.41
C ILE A 58 3.47 11.72 7.43
N ILE A 59 2.43 12.52 7.59
CA ILE A 59 2.41 13.68 8.48
C ILE A 59 1.52 13.38 9.67
N ARG A 60 2.08 13.52 10.86
CA ARG A 60 1.35 13.35 12.13
C ARG A 60 0.75 14.68 12.59
N THR A 61 -0.54 14.70 12.89
CA THR A 61 -1.23 15.89 13.41
C THR A 61 -2.00 15.67 14.71
N ALA A 62 -1.98 14.46 15.27
CA ALA A 62 -2.56 14.20 16.58
C ALA A 62 -1.49 13.75 17.58
N TYR A 63 -1.32 14.51 18.66
CA TYR A 63 -0.36 14.23 19.71
C TYR A 63 -1.01 13.99 21.08
N GLY A 64 -0.39 13.12 21.88
CA GLY A 64 -0.90 12.73 23.19
C GLY A 64 -0.69 11.23 23.46
N PRO A 65 -0.80 10.77 24.73
CA PRO A 65 -0.43 9.41 25.09
C PRO A 65 -1.21 8.33 24.33
N LYS A 66 -2.53 8.52 24.18
CA LYS A 66 -3.38 7.57 23.42
C LYS A 66 -3.03 7.58 21.94
N SER A 67 -2.78 8.75 21.35
CA SER A 67 -2.46 8.86 19.93
C SER A 67 -1.03 8.39 19.62
N ASP A 68 -0.11 8.39 20.59
CA ASP A 68 1.24 7.84 20.41
C ASP A 68 1.19 6.34 20.10
N GLU A 69 0.43 5.54 20.86
CA GLU A 69 0.27 4.10 20.60
C GLU A 69 -0.43 3.84 19.26
N GLN A 70 -1.51 4.57 19.00
CA GLN A 70 -2.26 4.46 17.75
C GLN A 70 -1.42 4.85 16.53
N PHE A 71 -0.54 5.84 16.67
CA PHE A 71 0.38 6.27 15.63
C PHE A 71 1.38 5.17 15.28
N HIS A 72 2.00 4.51 16.27
CA HIS A 72 2.90 3.38 16.00
C HIS A 72 2.16 2.22 15.31
N HIS A 73 0.92 1.94 15.71
CA HIS A 73 0.10 0.93 15.04
C HIS A 73 -0.21 1.32 13.58
N ALA A 74 -0.58 2.58 13.33
CA ALA A 74 -0.80 3.09 11.98
C ALA A 74 0.47 2.99 11.10
N LEU A 75 1.65 3.35 11.63
CA LEU A 75 2.92 3.20 10.92
C LEU A 75 3.23 1.74 10.58
N ASN A 76 2.92 0.80 11.49
CA ASN A 76 3.10 -0.62 11.22
C ASN A 76 2.17 -1.11 10.10
N LEU A 77 0.93 -0.62 10.03
CA LEU A 77 0.01 -0.93 8.93
C LEU A 77 0.53 -0.39 7.60
N ILE A 78 0.89 0.90 7.55
CA ILE A 78 1.40 1.55 6.33
C ILE A 78 2.72 0.91 5.89
N GLY A 79 3.60 0.55 6.82
CA GLY A 79 4.86 -0.13 6.56
C GLY A 79 4.70 -1.51 5.91
N ARG A 80 3.54 -2.15 6.09
CA ARG A 80 3.28 -3.51 5.60
C ARG A 80 2.52 -3.59 4.28
N ILE A 81 2.02 -2.48 3.75
CA ILE A 81 1.17 -2.53 2.53
C ILE A 81 1.92 -3.12 1.33
N ALA A 82 3.22 -2.82 1.18
CA ALA A 82 4.03 -3.34 0.08
C ALA A 82 4.20 -4.86 0.16
N GLN A 83 4.42 -5.38 1.38
CA GLN A 83 4.49 -6.81 1.63
C GLN A 83 3.14 -7.47 1.40
N ALA A 84 2.06 -6.89 1.96
CA ALA A 84 0.72 -7.45 1.82
C ALA A 84 0.27 -7.53 0.36
N TRP A 85 0.55 -6.48 -0.42
CA TRP A 85 0.29 -6.48 -1.86
C TRP A 85 1.15 -7.53 -2.59
N SER A 86 2.43 -7.64 -2.25
CA SER A 86 3.33 -8.65 -2.82
C SER A 86 2.86 -10.08 -2.54
N ASP A 87 2.41 -10.35 -1.31
CA ASP A 87 1.89 -11.66 -0.90
C ASP A 87 0.62 -12.02 -1.69
N ILE A 88 -0.27 -11.05 -1.92
CA ILE A 88 -1.47 -11.22 -2.75
C ILE A 88 -1.09 -11.53 -4.20
N GLU A 89 -0.19 -10.75 -4.80
CA GLU A 89 0.22 -10.96 -6.20
C GLU A 89 0.85 -12.35 -6.39
N ILE A 90 1.67 -12.81 -5.44
CA ILE A 90 2.25 -14.16 -5.44
C ILE A 90 1.14 -15.23 -5.33
N ALA A 91 0.17 -15.03 -4.44
CA ALA A 91 -0.94 -15.97 -4.25
C ALA A 91 -1.85 -16.06 -5.48
N ASP A 92 -2.15 -14.93 -6.11
CA ASP A 92 -2.92 -14.85 -7.35
C ASP A 92 -2.19 -15.53 -8.51
N PHE A 93 -0.88 -15.31 -8.63
CA PHE A 93 -0.04 -16.00 -9.61
C PHE A 93 -0.08 -17.53 -9.42
N LYS A 94 0.10 -18.01 -8.17
CA LYS A 94 0.01 -19.45 -7.85
C LYS A 94 -1.34 -20.02 -8.23
N THR A 95 -2.42 -19.32 -7.90
CA THR A 95 -3.80 -19.74 -8.21
C THR A 95 -4.00 -19.89 -9.72
N ARG A 96 -3.57 -18.89 -10.51
CA ARG A 96 -3.63 -18.97 -11.99
C ARG A 96 -2.80 -20.12 -12.55
N LEU A 97 -1.64 -20.40 -11.96
CA LEU A 97 -0.77 -21.50 -12.37
C LEU A 97 -1.38 -22.88 -12.05
N VAL A 98 -1.99 -23.04 -10.86
CA VAL A 98 -2.75 -24.25 -10.50
C VAL A 98 -3.85 -24.49 -11.53
N TYR A 99 -4.67 -23.48 -11.79
CA TYR A 99 -5.75 -23.57 -12.77
C TYR A 99 -5.24 -23.97 -14.16
N ALA A 100 -4.14 -23.37 -14.63
CA ALA A 100 -3.55 -23.73 -15.92
C ALA A 100 -3.10 -25.21 -15.98
N LYS A 101 -2.50 -25.72 -14.89
CA LYS A 101 -2.03 -27.12 -14.81
C LYS A 101 -3.17 -28.12 -14.69
N GLU A 102 -4.20 -27.84 -13.89
CA GLU A 102 -5.38 -28.71 -13.75
C GLU A 102 -6.07 -28.95 -15.09
N ASN A 103 -6.12 -27.93 -15.95
CA ASN A 103 -6.73 -28.02 -17.27
C ASN A 103 -5.80 -28.62 -18.36
N ASN A 104 -4.51 -28.84 -18.09
CA ASN A 104 -3.52 -29.31 -19.08
C ASN A 104 -2.42 -30.20 -18.46
N MET A 105 -2.79 -31.11 -17.56
CA MET A 105 -1.82 -31.84 -16.74
C MET A 105 -0.80 -32.66 -17.55
N GLU A 106 -1.22 -33.30 -18.65
CA GLU A 106 -0.34 -34.07 -19.53
C GLU A 106 0.79 -33.24 -20.14
N ARG A 107 0.52 -31.96 -20.43
CA ARG A 107 1.49 -31.04 -21.03
C ARG A 107 2.28 -30.27 -19.99
N LEU A 108 1.65 -29.85 -18.90
CA LEU A 108 2.21 -28.91 -17.93
C LEU A 108 2.69 -29.56 -16.63
N GLY A 109 2.53 -30.87 -16.45
CA GLY A 109 2.89 -31.57 -15.21
C GLY A 109 4.31 -31.29 -14.73
N HIS A 110 5.26 -31.19 -15.66
CA HIS A 110 6.68 -30.91 -15.41
C HIS A 110 7.00 -29.45 -15.02
N VAL A 111 6.07 -28.51 -15.21
CA VAL A 111 6.28 -27.09 -14.92
C VAL A 111 6.30 -26.87 -13.40
N SER A 112 7.37 -26.27 -12.87
CA SER A 112 7.47 -25.96 -11.44
C SER A 112 6.38 -24.98 -10.97
N MET A 113 5.86 -25.25 -9.77
CA MET A 113 4.92 -24.38 -9.03
C MET A 113 5.63 -23.31 -8.19
N GLU A 114 6.96 -23.35 -8.13
CA GLU A 114 7.73 -22.34 -7.43
C GLU A 114 7.58 -20.99 -8.11
N VAL A 115 7.39 -19.97 -7.28
CA VAL A 115 7.28 -18.58 -7.70
C VAL A 115 8.61 -17.93 -7.39
N ASP A 116 9.22 -17.32 -8.40
CA ASP A 116 10.37 -16.46 -8.18
C ASP A 116 9.91 -15.17 -7.50
N THR A 117 10.32 -14.98 -6.24
CA THR A 117 9.95 -13.82 -5.43
C THR A 117 10.93 -12.67 -5.52
N ARG A 118 12.05 -12.81 -6.25
CA ARG A 118 13.12 -11.78 -6.28
C ARG A 118 12.58 -10.39 -6.62
N LEU A 119 11.64 -10.32 -7.57
CA LEU A 119 10.97 -9.06 -7.96
C LEU A 119 10.12 -8.47 -6.82
N ASN A 120 9.37 -9.30 -6.09
CA ASN A 120 8.53 -8.89 -4.97
C ASN A 120 9.38 -8.45 -3.76
N ASP A 121 10.46 -9.19 -3.51
CA ASP A 121 11.41 -8.90 -2.44
C ASP A 121 12.07 -7.55 -2.73
N GLU A 122 12.49 -7.30 -3.98
CA GLU A 122 13.09 -6.03 -4.39
C GLU A 122 12.09 -4.87 -4.33
N PHE A 123 10.86 -5.08 -4.78
CA PHE A 123 9.77 -4.10 -4.68
C PHE A 123 9.49 -3.70 -3.23
N THR A 124 9.39 -4.67 -2.34
CA THR A 124 9.15 -4.45 -0.92
C THR A 124 10.36 -3.80 -0.25
N ARG A 125 11.58 -4.22 -0.60
CA ARG A 125 12.84 -3.66 -0.11
C ARG A 125 12.98 -2.17 -0.44
N ARG A 126 12.44 -1.74 -1.59
CA ARG A 126 12.47 -0.34 -2.07
C ARG A 126 11.33 0.52 -1.52
N TYR A 127 10.42 -0.05 -0.73
CA TYR A 127 9.33 0.69 -0.11
C TYR A 127 9.81 1.41 1.15
N GLN A 128 9.91 2.74 1.07
CA GLN A 128 10.44 3.60 2.12
C GLN A 128 9.59 4.86 2.27
N ASN A 129 8.99 5.00 3.44
CA ASN A 129 8.18 6.18 3.81
C ASN A 129 9.03 7.25 4.48
N ASP A 130 8.63 8.51 4.30
CA ASP A 130 9.14 9.64 5.07
C ASP A 130 8.14 9.97 6.18
N ILE A 131 8.61 10.02 7.42
CA ILE A 131 7.79 10.28 8.60
C ILE A 131 8.07 11.70 9.08
N LEU A 132 7.06 12.56 9.01
CA LEU A 132 7.15 13.97 9.37
C LEU A 132 6.39 14.17 10.69
N GLN A 133 7.15 14.37 11.76
CA GLN A 133 6.62 14.66 13.10
C GLN A 133 7.07 16.04 13.53
N ASP A 134 6.16 16.99 13.51
CA ASP A 134 6.32 18.32 14.10
C ASP A 134 5.16 18.58 15.08
N LYS A 135 5.49 18.90 16.32
CA LYS A 135 4.52 19.20 17.38
C LYS A 135 3.69 20.46 17.09
N GLN A 136 4.18 21.36 16.24
CA GLN A 136 3.42 22.54 15.81
C GLN A 136 2.19 22.15 14.96
N LEU A 137 2.16 20.93 14.43
CA LEU A 137 1.06 20.42 13.63
C LEU A 137 -0.05 19.76 14.47
N ASP A 138 0.00 19.84 15.80
CA ASP A 138 -1.04 19.26 16.65
C ASP A 138 -2.40 19.93 16.41
N GLY A 139 -3.39 19.14 15.99
CA GLY A 139 -4.71 19.62 15.59
C GLY A 139 -4.72 20.46 14.30
N ALA A 140 -3.66 20.42 13.49
CA ALA A 140 -3.55 21.23 12.30
C ALA A 140 -4.64 20.94 11.26
N SER A 141 -5.11 22.00 10.59
CA SER A 141 -6.08 21.90 9.49
C SER A 141 -5.42 21.32 8.23
N VAL A 142 -6.24 20.80 7.30
CA VAL A 142 -5.79 20.34 5.97
C VAL A 142 -4.98 21.42 5.24
N ALA A 143 -5.42 22.69 5.29
CA ALA A 143 -4.71 23.79 4.65
C ALA A 143 -3.32 24.04 5.27
N THR A 144 -3.23 23.97 6.60
CA THR A 144 -1.96 24.11 7.33
C THR A 144 -1.00 22.97 6.99
N VAL A 145 -1.50 21.72 6.99
CA VAL A 145 -0.70 20.54 6.63
C VAL A 145 -0.23 20.63 5.18
N ARG A 146 -1.08 21.07 4.25
CA ARG A 146 -0.71 21.26 2.85
C ARG A 146 0.41 22.30 2.70
N SER A 147 0.30 23.44 3.39
CA SER A 147 1.36 24.46 3.39
C SER A 147 2.69 23.89 3.90
N TYR A 148 2.66 23.24 5.06
CA TYR A 148 3.84 22.60 5.65
C TYR A 148 4.45 21.55 4.70
N PHE A 149 3.62 20.76 4.04
CA PHE A 149 4.06 19.74 3.10
C PHE A 149 4.74 20.35 1.87
N ASN A 150 4.19 21.44 1.31
CA ASN A 150 4.82 22.17 0.21
C ASN A 150 6.20 22.74 0.58
N ASP A 151 6.33 23.28 1.80
CA ASP A 151 7.62 23.76 2.32
C ASP A 151 8.63 22.61 2.46
N TRP A 152 8.17 21.45 2.93
CA TRP A 152 8.99 20.24 3.02
C TRP A 152 9.43 19.73 1.65
N ILE A 153 8.53 19.69 0.65
CA ILE A 153 8.85 19.30 -0.73
C ILE A 153 9.97 20.18 -1.28
N ALA A 154 9.81 21.51 -1.17
CA ALA A 154 10.80 22.47 -1.64
C ALA A 154 12.17 22.30 -0.95
N SER A 155 12.17 21.95 0.34
CA SER A 155 13.39 21.75 1.12
C SER A 155 14.12 20.43 0.84
N ASN A 156 13.46 19.44 0.23
CA ASN A 156 14.02 18.11 -0.04
C ASN A 156 14.34 17.87 -1.52
N ASN A 157 14.45 18.94 -2.31
CA ASN A 157 14.63 18.88 -3.77
C ASN A 157 13.55 18.02 -4.45
N GLY A 158 12.36 17.96 -3.87
CA GLY A 158 11.22 17.29 -4.46
C GLY A 158 10.54 18.18 -5.50
N SER A 159 9.83 17.55 -6.42
CA SER A 159 8.94 18.25 -7.35
C SER A 159 7.62 17.49 -7.45
N SER A 160 6.52 18.22 -7.44
CA SER A 160 5.18 17.69 -7.67
C SER A 160 5.02 17.10 -9.08
N ASP A 161 5.90 17.47 -10.02
CA ASP A 161 5.92 16.96 -11.40
C ASP A 161 6.73 15.65 -11.55
N ALA A 162 7.56 15.29 -10.57
CA ALA A 162 8.59 14.25 -10.71
C ALA A 162 8.08 12.80 -10.62
N GLY A 163 6.77 12.57 -10.53
CA GLY A 163 6.19 11.21 -10.48
C GLY A 163 6.49 10.43 -9.20
N ASP A 164 7.24 10.98 -8.23
CA ASP A 164 7.36 10.41 -6.90
C ASP A 164 6.22 10.92 -6.01
N ILE A 165 5.32 10.01 -5.61
CA ILE A 165 4.14 10.34 -4.81
C ILE A 165 4.51 11.00 -3.47
N ARG A 166 5.70 10.73 -2.94
CA ARG A 166 6.18 11.39 -1.70
C ARG A 166 6.23 12.91 -1.83
N PHE A 167 6.34 13.45 -3.04
CA PHE A 167 6.35 14.89 -3.30
C PHE A 167 5.04 15.41 -3.91
N THR A 168 4.02 14.57 -4.03
CA THR A 168 2.72 14.97 -4.57
C THR A 168 1.58 14.79 -3.58
N THR A 169 1.71 13.82 -2.67
CA THR A 169 0.68 13.42 -1.72
C THR A 169 1.29 13.02 -0.40
N CYS A 170 0.72 13.52 0.69
CA CYS A 170 1.02 13.02 2.02
C CYS A 170 -0.19 12.32 2.64
N ILE A 171 0.07 11.36 3.52
CA ILE A 171 -0.92 10.74 4.39
C ILE A 171 -0.96 11.57 5.68
N MET A 172 -2.13 12.12 6.02
CA MET A 172 -2.35 12.84 7.27
C MET A 172 -2.90 11.88 8.32
N LEU A 173 -2.20 11.75 9.45
CA LEU A 173 -2.62 10.95 10.60
C LEU A 173 -3.14 11.87 11.71
N ASP A 174 -4.42 12.23 11.59
CA ASP A 174 -5.17 12.99 12.58
C ASP A 174 -5.86 12.10 13.63
N ALA A 175 -6.57 12.71 14.58
CA ALA A 175 -7.15 11.98 15.70
C ALA A 175 -8.23 10.99 15.26
N GLU A 176 -9.05 11.35 14.26
CA GLU A 176 -10.10 10.49 13.71
C GLU A 176 -9.47 9.29 12.98
N THR A 177 -8.50 9.56 12.10
CA THR A 177 -7.79 8.55 11.32
C THR A 177 -7.07 7.57 12.24
N LEU A 178 -6.35 8.07 13.26
CA LEU A 178 -5.67 7.21 14.24
C LEU A 178 -6.64 6.36 15.06
N ALA A 179 -7.78 6.93 15.49
CA ALA A 179 -8.79 6.18 16.22
C ALA A 179 -9.36 5.03 15.37
N GLN A 180 -9.69 5.31 14.12
CA GLN A 180 -10.20 4.31 13.19
C GLN A 180 -9.18 3.20 12.90
N LEU A 181 -7.92 3.56 12.68
CA LEU A 181 -6.85 2.59 12.37
C LEU A 181 -6.46 1.75 13.57
N ALA A 182 -6.66 2.24 14.79
CA ALA A 182 -6.43 1.46 16.01
C ALA A 182 -7.27 0.18 16.06
N GLU A 183 -8.42 0.17 15.40
CA GLU A 183 -9.31 -1.00 15.30
C GLU A 183 -8.97 -1.94 14.13
N ALA A 184 -8.06 -1.54 13.24
CA ALA A 184 -7.65 -2.37 12.13
C ALA A 184 -6.77 -3.54 12.61
N PRO A 185 -6.96 -4.75 12.05
CA PRO A 185 -6.12 -5.90 12.37
C PRO A 185 -4.65 -5.61 12.01
N ARG A 186 -3.73 -6.07 12.86
CA ARG A 186 -2.28 -5.91 12.61
C ARG A 186 -1.83 -6.58 11.32
N ASN A 187 -2.47 -7.70 10.95
CA ASN A 187 -2.20 -8.47 9.75
C ASN A 187 -3.23 -8.12 8.68
N LEU A 188 -2.80 -7.43 7.63
CA LEU A 188 -3.58 -7.26 6.40
C LEU A 188 -3.51 -8.60 5.63
N GLY A 189 -4.51 -9.46 5.80
CA GLY A 189 -4.56 -10.79 5.16
C GLY A 189 -4.98 -10.75 3.69
N SER A 190 -4.72 -11.84 2.95
CA SER A 190 -4.83 -11.87 1.47
C SER A 190 -6.25 -11.79 0.90
N ASN A 191 -7.30 -12.10 1.67
CA ASN A 191 -8.62 -12.42 1.09
C ASN A 191 -9.78 -11.54 1.55
N SER A 192 -9.53 -10.37 2.15
CA SER A 192 -10.65 -9.70 2.82
C SER A 192 -10.69 -8.18 2.77
N SER A 193 -10.91 -7.66 1.56
CA SER A 193 -11.39 -6.30 1.35
C SER A 193 -12.68 -5.98 2.13
N GLU A 194 -13.46 -7.00 2.52
CA GLU A 194 -14.67 -6.84 3.33
C GLU A 194 -14.40 -6.24 4.72
N TYR A 195 -13.18 -6.40 5.25
CA TYR A 195 -12.84 -6.04 6.64
C TYR A 195 -12.57 -4.55 6.79
N PHE A 196 -12.35 -3.87 5.67
CA PHE A 196 -11.83 -2.50 5.60
C PHE A 196 -12.81 -1.54 4.93
N ARG A 197 -14.05 -1.99 4.68
CA ARG A 197 -15.09 -1.23 3.95
C ARG A 197 -15.51 0.08 4.62
N SER A 198 -15.24 0.24 5.92
CA SER A 198 -15.46 1.48 6.66
C SER A 198 -14.17 2.26 6.95
N GLN A 199 -13.00 1.64 6.76
CA GLN A 199 -11.70 2.22 7.13
C GLN A 199 -10.99 2.80 5.90
N TYR A 200 -10.44 3.99 6.09
CA TYR A 200 -9.80 4.79 5.07
C TYR A 200 -8.55 5.51 5.60
N TRP A 201 -7.67 5.85 4.67
CA TRP A 201 -6.57 6.79 4.82
C TRP A 201 -7.02 8.19 4.44
N VAL A 202 -6.47 9.20 5.11
CA VAL A 202 -6.65 10.61 4.72
C VAL A 202 -5.40 11.07 3.99
N MET A 203 -5.57 11.52 2.76
CA MET A 203 -4.50 11.94 1.86
C MET A 203 -4.67 13.41 1.49
N ILE A 204 -3.56 14.15 1.44
CA ILE A 204 -3.54 15.55 1.05
C ILE A 204 -2.60 15.70 -0.13
N GLU A 205 -3.12 16.26 -1.22
CA GLU A 205 -2.32 16.63 -2.38
C GLU A 205 -1.69 18.02 -2.20
N ALA A 206 -0.41 18.11 -2.55
CA ALA A 206 0.40 19.33 -2.51
C ALA A 206 -0.17 20.43 -3.41
N GLU A 207 -0.41 20.09 -4.68
CA GLU A 207 -0.94 20.96 -5.72
C GLU A 207 -2.25 20.38 -6.24
N SER A 208 -3.33 20.70 -5.55
CA SER A 208 -4.67 20.20 -5.88
C SER A 208 -5.61 21.34 -6.21
N GLY A 209 -6.54 21.10 -7.13
CA GLY A 209 -7.72 21.94 -7.29
C GLY A 209 -8.76 21.75 -6.18
N TYR A 210 -8.50 20.86 -5.21
CA TYR A 210 -9.39 20.56 -4.10
C TYR A 210 -8.84 21.15 -2.78
N GLU A 211 -9.72 21.80 -2.01
CA GLU A 211 -9.36 22.34 -0.70
C GLU A 211 -9.34 21.22 0.36
N GLU A 212 -10.17 20.20 0.17
CA GLU A 212 -10.38 19.10 1.10
C GLU A 212 -9.36 17.96 0.94
N ALA A 213 -9.28 17.09 1.94
CA ALA A 213 -8.50 15.86 1.87
C ALA A 213 -9.24 14.76 1.10
N ILE A 214 -8.49 13.85 0.50
CA ILE A 214 -8.97 12.68 -0.23
C ILE A 214 -8.96 11.46 0.70
N ARG A 215 -10.02 10.67 0.68
CA ARG A 215 -10.07 9.38 1.38
C ARG A 215 -9.82 8.22 0.42
N ALA A 216 -8.90 7.32 0.76
CA ALA A 216 -8.67 6.05 0.06
C ALA A 216 -8.90 4.87 1.00
N PHE A 217 -9.28 3.70 0.48
CA PHE A 217 -9.50 2.54 1.34
C PHE A 217 -8.23 2.11 2.05
N LEU A 218 -8.40 1.57 3.25
CA LEU A 218 -7.30 0.99 4.01
C LEU A 218 -6.63 -0.16 3.22
N PHE A 219 -7.42 -1.02 2.55
CA PHE A 219 -6.94 -2.21 1.87
C PHE A 219 -7.89 -2.68 0.74
N GLY A 220 -7.34 -3.30 -0.30
CA GLY A 220 -8.08 -3.87 -1.42
C GLY A 220 -7.91 -3.09 -2.73
N ALA A 221 -8.88 -3.22 -3.65
CA ALA A 221 -8.77 -2.74 -5.04
C ALA A 221 -8.60 -1.22 -5.23
N TYR A 222 -8.63 -0.43 -4.15
CA TYR A 222 -8.42 1.03 -4.16
C TYR A 222 -7.60 1.47 -2.94
N ASP A 223 -6.64 0.64 -2.53
CA ASP A 223 -5.75 0.92 -1.42
C ASP A 223 -4.62 1.89 -1.79
N LEU A 224 -3.70 2.11 -0.85
CA LEU A 224 -2.56 3.00 -1.05
C LEU A 224 -1.64 2.53 -2.19
N VAL A 225 -1.45 1.23 -2.38
CA VAL A 225 -0.58 0.73 -3.46
C VAL A 225 -1.25 1.05 -4.80
N GLU A 226 -2.54 0.73 -4.96
CA GLU A 226 -3.29 1.10 -6.18
C GLU A 226 -3.33 2.61 -6.42
N TYR A 227 -3.49 3.41 -5.36
CA TYR A 227 -3.40 4.86 -5.45
C TYR A 227 -2.05 5.32 -5.99
N TRP A 228 -0.96 4.79 -5.43
CA TRP A 228 0.40 5.18 -5.79
C TRP A 228 0.68 4.95 -7.28
N PHE A 229 0.47 3.72 -7.75
CA PHE A 229 0.78 3.33 -9.13
C PHE A 229 -0.27 3.86 -10.12
N GLY A 230 -1.54 3.90 -9.73
CA GLY A 230 -2.63 4.43 -10.55
C GLY A 230 -2.50 5.93 -10.82
N ARG A 231 -2.14 6.71 -9.79
CA ARG A 231 -1.89 8.15 -9.93
C ARG A 231 -0.74 8.43 -10.88
N ASN A 232 0.38 7.71 -10.73
CA ASN A 232 1.56 7.91 -11.56
C ASN A 232 1.34 7.52 -13.03
N ASN A 233 0.50 6.52 -13.30
CA ASN A 233 0.15 6.12 -14.65
C ASN A 233 -0.79 7.11 -15.37
N SER A 234 -1.74 7.71 -14.64
CA SER A 234 -2.80 8.53 -15.25
C SER A 234 -2.48 10.03 -15.24
N ARG A 235 -1.65 10.53 -14.31
CA ARG A 235 -1.51 11.96 -13.89
C ARG A 235 -2.82 12.66 -13.50
N ARG A 236 -3.98 12.17 -13.97
CA ARG A 236 -5.32 12.57 -13.59
C ARG A 236 -5.82 11.60 -12.54
N LEU A 237 -5.93 12.10 -11.31
CA LEU A 237 -6.57 11.37 -10.23
C LEU A 237 -8.09 11.38 -10.44
N VAL A 238 -8.70 10.19 -10.55
CA VAL A 238 -10.16 10.07 -10.62
C VAL A 238 -10.70 9.99 -9.20
N VAL A 239 -11.13 11.16 -8.70
CA VAL A 239 -11.80 11.29 -7.41
C VAL A 239 -13.27 11.64 -7.60
N HIS A 240 -14.09 11.33 -6.59
CA HIS A 240 -15.50 11.67 -6.63
C HIS A 240 -16.08 11.99 -5.25
N ARG A 241 -17.20 12.72 -5.25
CA ARG A 241 -18.03 12.99 -4.06
C ARG A 241 -19.29 12.11 -4.00
N LYS A 242 -19.30 11.00 -4.73
CA LYS A 242 -20.45 10.07 -4.79
C LYS A 242 -20.54 9.24 -3.51
N ASN A 243 -21.08 9.83 -2.46
CA ASN A 243 -21.49 9.15 -1.23
C ASN A 243 -22.78 9.82 -0.73
N ARG A 244 -23.81 9.02 -0.44
CA ARG A 244 -25.11 9.53 0.04
C ARG A 244 -25.05 10.01 1.50
N GLU A 245 -24.24 9.34 2.31
CA GLU A 245 -24.04 9.64 3.74
C GLU A 245 -23.11 10.86 3.90
N ASN A 246 -22.12 11.00 3.03
CA ASN A 246 -21.08 12.04 3.11
C ASN A 246 -20.82 12.73 1.75
N PRO A 247 -21.76 13.51 1.21
CA PRO A 247 -21.68 14.08 -0.15
C PRO A 247 -20.63 15.20 -0.30
N GLY A 248 -20.02 15.67 0.78
CA GLY A 248 -18.95 16.68 0.76
C GLY A 248 -17.54 16.09 0.70
N VAL A 249 -17.39 14.79 0.93
CA VAL A 249 -16.08 14.15 1.09
C VAL A 249 -15.57 13.63 -0.24
N LEU A 250 -14.28 13.84 -0.49
CA LEU A 250 -13.60 13.43 -1.71
C LEU A 250 -13.01 12.02 -1.54
N TYR A 251 -13.33 11.11 -2.46
CA TYR A 251 -12.90 9.71 -2.39
C TYR A 251 -12.07 9.33 -3.61
N TYR A 252 -11.03 8.53 -3.39
CA TYR A 252 -10.36 7.73 -4.41
C TYR A 252 -10.94 6.31 -4.40
N GLY A 253 -11.45 5.86 -5.54
CA GLY A 253 -12.15 4.57 -5.62
C GLY A 253 -13.55 4.63 -5.00
N ILE A 254 -14.04 3.49 -4.50
CA ILE A 254 -15.39 3.41 -3.91
C ILE A 254 -15.41 4.19 -2.58
N ALA A 255 -16.52 4.86 -2.25
CA ALA A 255 -16.65 5.52 -0.96
C ALA A 255 -16.94 4.48 0.15
N PRO A 256 -16.34 4.61 1.35
CA PRO A 256 -16.78 3.87 2.53
C PRO A 256 -18.27 4.10 2.79
N ARG A 257 -18.96 3.08 3.26
CA ARG A 257 -20.38 3.14 3.62
C ARG A 257 -20.61 2.53 4.98
N GLU A 258 -21.69 2.96 5.64
CA GLU A 258 -22.19 2.23 6.80
C GLU A 258 -22.46 0.77 6.44
N LEU A 259 -22.01 -0.12 7.31
CA LEU A 259 -22.22 -1.54 7.15
C LEU A 259 -23.61 -1.91 7.63
N THR A 260 -24.28 -2.78 6.89
CA THR A 260 -25.49 -3.42 7.40
C THR A 260 -25.16 -4.23 8.66
N PRO A 261 -26.12 -4.50 9.57
CA PRO A 261 -25.85 -5.31 10.77
C PRO A 261 -25.23 -6.68 10.46
N TYR A 262 -25.60 -7.28 9.32
CA TYR A 262 -25.00 -8.52 8.83
C TYR A 262 -23.53 -8.33 8.42
N GLU A 263 -23.22 -7.30 7.63
CA GLU A 263 -21.84 -6.99 7.24
C GLU A 263 -20.97 -6.61 8.45
N GLN A 264 -21.53 -5.91 9.43
CA GLN A 264 -20.85 -5.61 10.69
C GLN A 264 -20.53 -6.89 11.46
N ALA A 265 -21.51 -7.79 11.61
CA ALA A 265 -21.29 -9.09 12.26
C ALA A 265 -20.24 -9.94 11.52
N MET A 266 -20.26 -9.91 10.18
CA MET A 266 -19.23 -10.56 9.37
C MET A 266 -17.86 -9.95 9.64
N GLN A 267 -17.73 -8.62 9.61
CA GLN A 267 -16.48 -7.91 9.91
C GLN A 267 -15.97 -8.24 11.33
N ASP A 268 -16.85 -8.29 12.33
CA ASP A 268 -16.47 -8.56 13.72
C ASP A 268 -16.01 -10.01 13.92
N ALA A 269 -16.72 -11.00 13.33
CA ALA A 269 -16.32 -12.41 13.36
C ALA A 269 -14.95 -12.61 12.69
N CYS A 270 -14.76 -11.93 11.57
CA CYS A 270 -13.54 -11.86 10.80
C CYS A 270 -12.37 -11.25 11.59
N LYS A 271 -12.59 -10.12 12.28
CA LYS A 271 -11.61 -9.50 13.20
C LYS A 271 -11.22 -10.46 14.33
N ALA A 272 -12.20 -11.15 14.92
CA ALA A 272 -11.95 -12.10 16.00
C ALA A 272 -11.04 -13.27 15.57
N GLN A 273 -11.24 -13.82 14.36
CA GLN A 273 -10.40 -14.88 13.81
C GLN A 273 -8.95 -14.41 13.61
N MET A 274 -8.74 -13.19 13.10
CA MET A 274 -7.40 -12.64 12.89
C MET A 274 -6.66 -12.34 14.20
N GLN A 275 -7.37 -12.00 15.28
CA GLN A 275 -6.78 -11.84 16.61
C GLN A 275 -6.41 -13.19 17.24
N GLN A 276 -7.15 -14.26 16.93
CA GLN A 276 -6.88 -15.61 17.44
C GLN A 276 -5.73 -16.34 16.72
N GLY A 277 -5.48 -16.02 15.43
CA GLY A 277 -4.38 -16.59 14.63
C GLY A 277 -2.96 -16.20 15.06
N VAL A 278 -2.80 -15.36 16.09
CA VAL A 278 -1.50 -14.95 16.65
C VAL A 278 -0.93 -16.00 17.64
N GLY A 279 -1.66 -17.11 17.90
CA GLY A 279 -1.32 -18.06 18.97
C GLY A 279 -0.88 -19.47 18.58
N THR A 280 -0.85 -19.86 17.30
CA THR A 280 -0.56 -21.26 16.91
C THR A 280 0.47 -21.32 15.79
N GLY A 281 1.74 -21.20 16.15
CA GLY A 281 2.85 -21.25 15.20
C GLY A 281 4.20 -21.49 15.86
N SER A 282 4.27 -22.32 16.90
CA SER A 282 5.52 -22.89 17.42
C SER A 282 5.18 -24.00 18.40
N ASP A 283 5.23 -25.24 17.90
CA ASP A 283 5.63 -26.47 18.59
C ASP A 283 4.85 -27.65 18.02
N GLN A 284 5.52 -28.40 17.15
CA GLN A 284 5.59 -29.87 17.22
C GLN A 284 6.49 -30.38 16.09
N THR A 285 7.79 -30.23 16.29
CA THR A 285 8.77 -31.24 15.90
C THR A 285 9.47 -31.65 17.17
N GLU A 286 9.02 -32.75 17.77
CA GLU A 286 9.84 -33.70 18.53
C GLU A 286 8.91 -34.83 19.02
N THR A 287 8.92 -35.95 18.30
CA THR A 287 9.14 -37.30 18.83
C THR A 287 9.33 -38.28 17.69
#